data_AF-A0A316UVM0-F1
#
_entry.id   AF-A0A316UVM0-F1
#
_cell.length_a   1.000
_cell.length_b   1.000
_cell.length_c   1.000
_cell.angle_alpha   90.00
_cell.angle_beta   90.00
_cell.angle_gamma   90.00
#
_symmetry.space_group_name_H-M   'P 1'
#
loop_
_entity.id
_entity.type
_entity.pdbx_description
1 polymer ?
#
loop_
_entity_poly.entity_id
_entity_poly.type
_entity_poly.pdbx_seq_one_letter_code
_entity_poly.pdbx_strand_id
1 'polypeptide(L)'
;MLRSLFSSALARSSPIASTSRRTLSSTASSSPSPPTPPPGTTAPRKKFHPLSQRSPVSLPIDSPVPRPSRTPPALAPIDTPSAFLRAISAPRRDLTADNALTSLLGEDWAKMWSLESRDFKGAGVGIKERRYVLWCMEKFRQGWDPKHFRKSPKNKKKVRGWGPRVQKGIRVRGERRPGEKAP
;
A
#
# COMPACT_ATOMS: atom_id res chain seq x y z
N MET A 1 19.70 1.92 66.79
CA MET A 1 18.32 1.77 67.27
C MET A 1 17.52 1.00 66.23
N LEU A 2 17.06 -0.20 66.61
CA LEU A 2 16.22 -1.11 65.82
C LEU A 2 14.75 -0.65 65.78
N ARG A 3 14.01 -1.02 64.73
CA ARG A 3 12.57 -1.43 64.69
C ARG A 3 12.20 -1.78 63.23
N SER A 4 12.00 -3.06 62.89
CA SER A 4 10.74 -3.85 62.97
C SER A 4 9.72 -3.41 61.91
N LEU A 5 9.53 -4.12 60.79
CA LEU A 5 8.66 -5.31 60.58
C LEU A 5 7.21 -5.13 61.06
N PHE A 6 6.25 -5.12 60.11
CA PHE A 6 4.87 -5.66 60.15
C PHE A 6 4.43 -5.79 58.65
N SER A 7 4.16 -6.97 58.06
CA SER A 7 3.05 -7.93 58.27
C SER A 7 1.70 -7.31 57.87
N SER A 8 0.75 -7.90 57.13
CA SER A 8 0.55 -9.13 56.35
C SER A 8 -0.85 -9.00 55.70
N ALA A 9 -1.25 -10.00 54.89
CA ALA A 9 -2.62 -10.52 54.72
C ALA A 9 -3.40 -10.30 53.39
N LEU A 10 -3.51 -11.43 52.69
CA LEU A 10 -4.72 -12.14 52.21
C LEU A 10 -5.50 -11.67 50.95
N ALA A 11 -5.36 -12.51 49.92
CA ALA A 11 -6.40 -13.35 49.29
C ALA A 11 -7.57 -12.71 48.51
N ARG A 12 -7.70 -13.13 47.24
CA ARG A 12 -8.93 -13.58 46.51
C ARG A 12 -8.52 -13.95 45.08
N SER A 13 -8.61 -15.21 44.67
CA SER A 13 -9.79 -15.85 44.03
C SER A 13 -9.59 -16.00 42.52
N SER A 14 -9.38 -17.25 42.07
CA SER A 14 -9.49 -17.73 40.68
C SER A 14 -10.93 -17.54 40.13
N PRO A 15 -11.23 -17.58 38.80
CA PRO A 15 -11.22 -18.85 38.04
C PRO A 15 -10.93 -18.80 36.51
N ILE A 16 -10.34 -19.91 36.02
CA ILE A 16 -10.72 -20.73 34.85
C ILE A 16 -11.26 -20.01 33.60
N ALA A 17 -10.46 -19.98 32.52
CA ALA A 17 -10.95 -19.70 31.16
C ALA A 17 -10.79 -20.95 30.28
N SER A 18 -11.95 -21.52 29.94
CA SER A 18 -12.18 -22.66 29.05
C SER A 18 -11.72 -22.36 27.62
N THR A 19 -10.76 -23.14 27.10
CA THR A 19 -10.38 -23.11 25.68
C THR A 19 -11.27 -24.08 24.92
N SER A 20 -12.33 -23.55 24.32
CA SER A 20 -13.21 -24.29 23.43
C SER A 20 -12.54 -24.49 22.07
N ARG A 21 -12.20 -25.73 21.72
CA ARG A 21 -11.76 -26.13 20.37
C ARG A 21 -12.93 -25.97 19.40
N ARG A 22 -12.84 -25.01 18.49
CA ARG A 22 -13.75 -24.90 17.36
C ARG A 22 -13.33 -25.90 16.27
N THR A 23 -14.14 -26.92 16.08
CA THR A 23 -14.11 -27.84 14.94
C THR A 23 -14.48 -27.08 13.66
N LEU A 24 -13.69 -27.24 12.59
CA LEU A 24 -14.04 -26.78 11.26
C LEU A 24 -14.67 -27.96 10.51
N SER A 25 -16.00 -27.94 10.34
CA SER A 25 -16.69 -28.84 9.42
C SER A 25 -16.45 -28.36 7.99
N SER A 26 -15.68 -29.15 7.26
CA SER A 26 -15.53 -29.12 5.80
C SER A 26 -16.85 -29.59 5.16
N THR A 27 -17.50 -28.72 4.37
CA THR A 27 -18.56 -29.13 3.44
C THR A 27 -18.15 -28.76 2.03
N ALA A 28 -18.08 -29.80 1.22
CA ALA A 28 -17.59 -29.81 -0.14
C ALA A 28 -18.60 -29.20 -1.13
N SER A 29 -18.03 -28.59 -2.18
CA SER A 29 -18.45 -28.62 -3.58
C SER A 29 -19.95 -28.71 -3.93
N SER A 30 -20.46 -27.64 -4.53
CA SER A 30 -21.29 -27.78 -5.74
C SER A 30 -21.14 -26.53 -6.61
N SER A 31 -20.48 -26.71 -7.75
CA SER A 31 -20.35 -25.71 -8.81
C SER A 31 -21.45 -25.98 -9.83
N PRO A 32 -22.39 -25.06 -10.09
CA PRO A 32 -23.37 -25.25 -11.16
C PRO A 32 -22.76 -24.90 -12.54
N SER A 33 -22.89 -25.83 -13.48
CA SER A 33 -22.52 -25.68 -14.89
C SER A 33 -23.36 -24.60 -15.60
N PRO A 34 -22.80 -23.87 -16.58
CA PRO A 34 -23.56 -22.90 -17.36
C PRO A 34 -24.48 -23.60 -18.39
N PRO A 35 -25.74 -23.14 -18.58
CA PRO A 35 -26.60 -23.64 -19.65
C PRO A 35 -26.16 -23.14 -21.03
N THR A 36 -26.26 -24.05 -22.00
CA THR A 36 -25.95 -23.93 -23.43
C THR A 36 -26.78 -22.83 -24.11
N PRO A 37 -26.22 -22.01 -25.03
CA PRO A 37 -27.00 -21.06 -25.81
C PRO A 37 -27.86 -21.78 -26.89
N PRO A 38 -29.08 -21.29 -27.17
CA PRO A 38 -29.99 -21.88 -28.16
C PRO A 38 -29.51 -21.65 -29.60
N PRO A 39 -29.78 -22.59 -30.53
CA PRO A 39 -29.48 -22.44 -31.94
C PRO A 39 -30.52 -21.54 -32.64
N GLY A 40 -30.06 -20.55 -33.41
CA GLY A 40 -30.88 -19.89 -34.43
C GLY A 40 -31.29 -18.44 -34.16
N THR A 41 -30.32 -17.53 -34.11
CA THR A 41 -30.58 -16.10 -34.40
C THR A 41 -29.63 -15.66 -35.51
N THR A 42 -30.05 -15.85 -36.75
CA THR A 42 -29.37 -15.31 -37.94
C THR A 42 -29.61 -13.80 -37.98
N ALA A 43 -28.69 -13.02 -37.41
CA ALA A 43 -28.64 -11.58 -37.63
C ALA A 43 -28.22 -11.27 -39.09
N PRO A 44 -28.78 -10.24 -39.74
CA PRO A 44 -28.41 -9.90 -41.11
C PRO A 44 -26.93 -9.46 -41.16
N ARG A 45 -26.15 -10.22 -41.92
CA ARG A 45 -24.72 -10.01 -42.18
C ARG A 45 -24.53 -8.65 -42.86
N LYS A 46 -24.10 -7.65 -42.09
CA LYS A 46 -23.61 -6.38 -42.63
C LYS A 46 -22.51 -6.69 -43.65
N LYS A 47 -22.67 -6.22 -44.89
CA LYS A 47 -21.67 -6.36 -45.96
C LYS A 47 -20.38 -5.69 -45.47
N PHE A 48 -19.37 -6.48 -45.17
CA PHE A 48 -18.02 -5.98 -44.91
C PHE A 48 -17.47 -5.47 -46.24
N HIS A 49 -17.20 -4.17 -46.31
CA HIS A 49 -16.35 -3.61 -47.36
C HIS A 49 -14.91 -4.10 -47.11
N PRO A 50 -14.17 -4.55 -48.14
CA PRO A 50 -12.80 -4.99 -47.95
C PRO A 50 -11.99 -3.80 -47.44
N LEU A 51 -11.49 -3.94 -46.20
CA LEU A 51 -10.50 -3.01 -45.67
C LEU A 51 -9.30 -3.05 -46.62
N SER A 52 -9.05 -1.93 -47.29
CA SER A 52 -7.82 -1.66 -48.03
C SER A 52 -6.64 -2.13 -47.17
N GLN A 53 -5.92 -3.12 -47.66
CA GLN A 53 -4.75 -3.68 -46.98
C GLN A 53 -3.73 -2.56 -46.80
N ARG A 54 -3.69 -1.96 -45.60
CA ARG A 54 -2.56 -1.11 -45.20
C ARG A 54 -1.40 -2.07 -44.96
N SER A 55 -0.40 -1.99 -45.83
CA SER A 55 0.87 -2.68 -45.64
C SER A 55 1.40 -2.38 -44.23
N PRO A 56 1.89 -3.39 -43.49
CA PRO A 56 2.48 -3.14 -42.19
C PRO A 56 3.74 -2.30 -42.39
N VAL A 57 3.71 -1.07 -41.90
CA VAL A 57 4.93 -0.26 -41.77
C VAL A 57 5.80 -0.99 -40.75
N SER A 58 6.85 -1.67 -41.24
CA SER A 58 7.88 -2.27 -40.41
C SER A 58 8.66 -1.14 -39.74
N LEU A 59 8.23 -0.76 -38.54
CA LEU A 59 9.03 0.13 -37.68
C LEU A 59 10.34 -0.61 -37.33
N PRO A 60 11.51 0.02 -37.48
CA PRO A 60 12.77 -0.58 -37.08
C PRO A 60 12.76 -0.79 -35.55
N ILE A 61 12.67 -2.06 -35.12
CA ILE A 61 12.62 -2.45 -33.70
C ILE A 61 14.02 -2.40 -33.05
N ASP A 62 15.10 -2.26 -33.83
CA ASP A 62 16.49 -2.37 -33.36
C ASP A 62 17.15 -1.05 -32.94
N SER A 63 16.40 -0.09 -32.41
CA SER A 63 17.04 0.98 -31.64
C SER A 63 17.34 0.44 -30.24
N PRO A 64 18.62 0.22 -29.84
CA PRO A 64 18.92 -0.15 -28.45
C PRO A 64 18.44 0.99 -27.58
N VAL A 65 17.32 0.80 -26.88
CA VAL A 65 16.79 1.77 -25.94
C VAL A 65 17.92 2.06 -24.95
N PRO A 66 18.42 3.30 -24.86
CA PRO A 66 19.50 3.61 -23.96
C PRO A 66 19.04 3.23 -22.55
N ARG A 67 19.73 2.25 -21.96
CA ARG A 67 19.44 1.85 -20.58
C ARG A 67 19.68 3.10 -19.73
N PRO A 68 18.66 3.64 -19.05
CA PRO A 68 18.83 4.85 -18.25
C PRO A 68 19.96 4.59 -17.25
N SER A 69 20.87 5.55 -17.09
CA SER A 69 21.99 5.47 -16.15
C SER A 69 21.50 4.88 -14.83
N ARG A 70 22.25 3.88 -14.31
CA ARG A 70 21.91 3.23 -13.04
C ARG A 70 21.88 4.24 -11.89
N THR A 71 22.75 5.24 -11.98
CA THR A 71 22.89 6.30 -10.98
C THR A 71 22.39 7.62 -11.55
N PRO A 72 21.36 8.24 -10.96
CA PRO A 72 20.91 9.56 -11.36
C PRO A 72 21.95 10.62 -10.96
N PRO A 73 22.09 11.70 -11.74
CA PRO A 73 22.86 12.86 -11.30
C PRO A 73 22.26 13.39 -9.99
N ALA A 74 23.12 13.77 -9.05
CA ALA A 74 22.68 14.36 -7.80
C ALA A 74 21.90 15.64 -8.10
N LEU A 75 20.62 15.66 -7.71
CA LEU A 75 19.76 16.83 -7.87
C LEU A 75 19.95 17.68 -6.62
N ALA A 76 20.72 18.75 -6.69
CA ALA A 76 20.90 19.66 -5.56
C ALA A 76 19.53 20.10 -5.02
N PRO A 77 19.20 19.89 -3.73
CA PRO A 77 20.08 19.65 -2.57
C PRO A 77 20.15 18.19 -2.03
N ILE A 78 19.82 17.17 -2.82
CA ILE A 78 19.69 15.77 -2.37
C ILE A 78 20.81 14.92 -2.96
N ASP A 79 21.95 14.93 -2.28
CA ASP A 79 23.18 14.29 -2.77
C ASP A 79 23.63 13.13 -1.87
N THR A 80 23.01 12.98 -0.69
CA THR A 80 23.33 11.92 0.29
C THR A 80 22.14 10.98 0.49
N PRO A 81 22.38 9.66 0.71
CA PRO A 81 21.31 8.70 0.96
C PRO A 81 20.43 9.09 2.15
N SER A 82 21.05 9.63 3.20
CA SER A 82 20.37 10.14 4.39
C SER A 82 19.45 11.33 4.07
N ALA A 83 19.91 12.29 3.26
CA ALA A 83 19.07 13.40 2.80
C ALA A 83 17.91 12.91 1.92
N PHE A 84 18.14 11.91 1.07
CA PHE A 84 17.10 11.30 0.25
C PHE A 84 16.03 10.64 1.13
N LEU A 85 16.43 9.78 2.08
CA LEU A 85 15.51 9.13 3.02
C LEU A 85 14.69 10.16 3.82
N ARG A 86 15.33 11.24 4.28
CA ARG A 86 14.64 12.34 4.97
C ARG A 86 13.65 13.08 4.06
N ALA A 87 13.97 13.24 2.79
CA ALA A 87 13.06 13.89 1.84
C ALA A 87 11.80 13.05 1.59
N ILE A 88 11.95 11.71 1.50
CA ILE A 88 10.85 10.78 1.19
C ILE A 88 10.09 10.27 2.43
N SER A 89 10.64 10.43 3.64
CA SER A 89 10.00 10.04 4.90
C SER A 89 8.74 10.86 5.15
N ALA A 90 7.68 10.29 5.72
CA ALA A 90 6.42 10.99 6.00
C ALA A 90 5.94 10.72 7.44
N PRO A 91 5.03 11.52 8.03
CA PRO A 91 4.58 11.32 9.41
C PRO A 91 4.00 9.93 9.72
N ARG A 92 3.44 9.25 8.70
CA ARG A 92 2.93 7.86 8.83
C ARG A 92 3.94 6.79 8.42
N ARG A 93 5.09 7.20 7.91
CA ARG A 93 6.07 6.33 7.26
C ARG A 93 7.45 6.93 7.47
N ASP A 94 7.90 6.83 8.71
CA ASP A 94 9.22 7.32 9.10
C ASP A 94 10.29 6.31 8.69
N LEU A 95 10.95 6.58 7.57
CA LEU A 95 12.02 5.74 7.05
C LEU A 95 13.35 5.99 7.75
N THR A 96 13.47 7.07 8.53
CA THR A 96 14.70 7.39 9.25
C THR A 96 14.82 6.64 10.57
N ALA A 97 13.68 6.22 11.14
CA ALA A 97 13.62 5.37 12.34
C ALA A 97 13.94 3.89 12.05
N ASP A 98 13.85 3.46 10.79
CA ASP A 98 14.12 2.07 10.40
C ASP A 98 15.63 1.81 10.34
N ASN A 99 16.22 1.34 11.44
CA ASN A 99 17.66 1.04 11.53
C ASN A 99 18.16 0.13 10.40
N ALA A 100 17.37 -0.88 10.03
CA ALA A 100 17.68 -1.79 8.92
C ALA A 100 17.84 -1.06 7.57
N LEU A 101 17.02 -0.04 7.31
CA LEU A 101 17.12 0.78 6.09
C LEU A 101 18.34 1.69 6.16
N THR A 102 18.51 2.41 7.27
CA THR A 102 19.62 3.36 7.45
C THR A 102 20.98 2.65 7.35
N SER A 103 21.12 1.47 7.95
CA SER A 103 22.36 0.67 7.86
C SER A 103 22.60 0.09 6.46
N LEU A 104 21.55 -0.30 5.72
CA LEU A 104 21.70 -0.84 4.38
C LEU A 104 22.11 0.22 3.36
N LEU A 105 21.50 1.40 3.44
CA LEU A 105 21.78 2.50 2.53
C LEU A 105 23.13 3.17 2.85
N GLY A 106 23.49 3.26 4.13
CA GLY A 106 24.74 3.87 4.56
C GLY A 106 24.88 5.31 4.05
N GLU A 107 26.11 5.69 3.71
CA GLU A 107 26.46 7.03 3.21
C GLU A 107 26.78 7.06 1.70
N ASP A 108 26.95 5.88 1.09
CA ASP A 108 27.38 5.77 -0.31
C ASP A 108 26.21 5.94 -1.28
N TRP A 109 26.21 7.07 -1.99
CA TRP A 109 25.21 7.40 -2.99
C TRP A 109 25.17 6.39 -4.13
N ALA A 110 26.31 5.99 -4.69
CA ALA A 110 26.37 5.10 -5.84
C ALA A 110 25.90 3.68 -5.49
N LYS A 111 26.28 3.20 -4.30
CA LYS A 111 25.85 1.91 -3.78
C LYS A 111 24.34 1.87 -3.56
N MET A 112 23.74 2.93 -3.02
CA MET A 112 22.29 3.02 -2.80
C MET A 112 21.51 2.70 -4.08
N TRP A 113 21.90 3.26 -5.22
CA TRP A 113 21.20 3.10 -6.50
C TRP A 113 21.37 1.72 -7.15
N SER A 114 22.31 0.92 -6.67
CA SER A 114 22.56 -0.45 -7.15
C SER A 114 21.79 -1.51 -6.35
N LEU A 115 21.18 -1.14 -5.22
CA LEU A 115 20.45 -2.07 -4.35
C LEU A 115 19.17 -2.60 -5.00
N GLU A 116 18.94 -3.90 -4.85
CA GLU A 116 17.76 -4.59 -5.35
C GLU A 116 16.83 -5.03 -4.22
N SER A 117 15.62 -5.48 -4.59
CA SER A 117 14.63 -6.01 -3.64
C SER A 117 15.17 -7.13 -2.74
N ARG A 118 16.16 -7.88 -3.20
CA ARG A 118 16.78 -9.00 -2.46
C ARG A 118 17.60 -8.48 -1.28
N ASP A 119 18.34 -7.40 -1.48
CA ASP A 119 19.22 -6.80 -0.46
C ASP A 119 18.39 -6.22 0.68
N PHE A 120 17.31 -5.50 0.33
CA PHE A 120 16.34 -5.01 1.32
C PHE A 120 15.66 -6.15 2.10
N LYS A 121 15.38 -7.28 1.46
CA LYS A 121 14.83 -8.46 2.14
C LYS A 121 15.87 -9.08 3.08
N GLY A 122 17.13 -9.18 2.65
CA GLY A 122 18.24 -9.69 3.46
C GLY A 122 18.50 -8.83 4.70
N ALA A 123 18.38 -7.52 4.59
CA ALA A 123 18.48 -6.58 5.70
C ALA A 123 17.27 -6.58 6.67
N GLY A 124 16.22 -7.38 6.37
CA GLY A 124 15.03 -7.45 7.22
C GLY A 124 14.02 -6.30 7.03
N VAL A 125 14.12 -5.53 5.94
CA VAL A 125 13.19 -4.42 5.68
C VAL A 125 11.80 -4.94 5.31
N GLY A 126 10.78 -4.34 5.90
CA GLY A 126 9.37 -4.66 5.65
C GLY A 126 8.99 -4.58 4.17
N ILE A 127 8.01 -5.40 3.76
CA ILE A 127 7.61 -5.52 2.34
C ILE A 127 7.10 -4.18 1.81
N LYS A 128 6.33 -3.44 2.61
CA LYS A 128 5.80 -2.14 2.20
C LYS A 128 6.95 -1.16 2.01
N GLU A 129 7.88 -1.12 2.96
CA GLU A 129 9.01 -0.18 3.06
C GLU A 129 9.91 -0.36 1.85
N ARG A 130 10.31 -1.60 1.58
CA ARG A 130 11.03 -1.99 0.37
C ARG A 130 10.34 -1.53 -0.92
N ARG A 131 9.05 -1.84 -1.10
CA ARG A 131 8.31 -1.44 -2.32
C ARG A 131 8.23 0.08 -2.47
N TYR A 132 8.12 0.81 -1.36
CA TYR A 132 8.04 2.25 -1.39
C TYR A 132 9.39 2.90 -1.72
N VAL A 133 10.48 2.47 -1.07
CA VAL A 133 11.83 3.01 -1.30
C VAL A 133 12.25 2.79 -2.75
N LEU A 134 12.09 1.57 -3.28
CA LEU A 134 12.43 1.27 -4.68
C LEU A 134 11.60 2.09 -5.67
N TRP A 135 10.31 2.30 -5.39
CA TRP A 135 9.48 3.17 -6.23
C TRP A 135 9.92 4.64 -6.17
N CYS A 136 10.29 5.15 -4.99
CA CYS A 136 10.84 6.49 -4.81
C CYS A 136 12.16 6.66 -5.57
N MET A 137 13.03 5.66 -5.50
CA MET A 137 14.29 5.62 -6.24
C MET A 137 14.02 5.70 -7.75
N GLU A 138 13.11 4.88 -8.26
CA GLU A 138 12.74 4.92 -9.69
C GLU A 138 12.18 6.28 -10.11
N LYS A 139 11.37 6.93 -9.26
CA LYS A 139 10.85 8.28 -9.53
C LYS A 139 11.94 9.34 -9.56
N PHE A 140 12.89 9.26 -8.65
CA PHE A 140 14.05 10.16 -8.64
C PHE A 140 14.94 9.94 -9.87
N ARG A 141 15.10 8.70 -10.33
CA ARG A 141 15.81 8.39 -11.59
C ARG A 141 15.14 8.99 -12.82
N GLN A 142 13.83 9.19 -12.78
CA GLN A 142 13.06 9.88 -13.81
C GLN A 142 13.17 11.42 -13.70
N GLY A 143 13.97 11.95 -12.77
CA GLY A 143 14.16 13.39 -12.56
C GLY A 143 13.05 14.07 -11.76
N TRP A 144 12.18 13.30 -11.08
CA TRP A 144 11.13 13.90 -10.25
C TRP A 144 11.69 14.34 -8.91
N ASP A 145 11.20 15.48 -8.39
CA ASP A 145 11.56 15.95 -7.06
C ASP A 145 10.88 15.10 -5.95
N PRO A 146 11.63 14.57 -4.96
CA PRO A 146 11.10 13.80 -3.84
C PRO A 146 9.93 14.43 -3.09
N LYS A 147 9.89 15.76 -3.01
CA LYS A 147 8.77 16.46 -2.36
C LYS A 147 7.44 16.23 -3.07
N HIS A 148 7.48 16.06 -4.39
CA HIS A 148 6.30 15.95 -5.24
C HIS A 148 5.68 14.54 -5.23
N PHE A 149 6.52 13.49 -5.22
CA PHE A 149 6.02 12.10 -5.27
C PHE A 149 5.94 11.42 -3.90
N ARG A 150 6.47 12.05 -2.84
CA ARG A 150 6.33 11.55 -1.47
C ARG A 150 4.86 11.30 -1.14
N LYS A 151 4.55 10.11 -0.60
CA LYS A 151 3.18 9.77 -0.22
C LYS A 151 2.75 10.58 0.98
N SER A 152 1.91 11.60 0.73
CA SER A 152 1.23 12.33 1.78
C SER A 152 0.34 11.41 2.60
N PRO A 153 0.24 11.62 3.93
CA PRO A 153 -0.69 10.88 4.75
C PRO A 153 -2.11 11.14 4.23
N LYS A 154 -2.85 10.06 3.95
CA LYS A 154 -4.26 10.16 3.59
C LYS A 154 -5.00 10.86 4.74
N ASN A 155 -5.62 12.01 4.45
CA ASN A 155 -6.25 12.83 5.49
C ASN A 155 -7.47 12.11 6.11
N LYS A 156 -7.92 12.60 7.28
CA LYS A 156 -9.03 12.09 8.08
C LYS A 156 -10.27 11.87 7.19
N LYS A 157 -10.77 10.63 7.03
CA LYS A 157 -12.10 10.43 6.43
C LYS A 157 -13.11 11.16 7.34
N LYS A 158 -13.81 12.20 6.83
CA LYS A 158 -14.89 12.94 7.55
C LYS A 158 -16.10 12.03 7.78
N VAL A 159 -16.69 11.56 6.67
CA VAL A 159 -17.84 10.65 6.64
C VAL A 159 -17.43 9.25 7.08
N ARG A 160 -18.27 8.52 7.79
CA ARG A 160 -18.24 7.05 7.87
C ARG A 160 -19.48 6.46 7.18
N GLY A 161 -19.39 5.18 6.82
CA GLY A 161 -20.34 4.53 5.90
C GLY A 161 -20.32 5.20 4.51
N TRP A 162 -21.45 5.14 3.83
CA TRP A 162 -21.90 6.07 2.79
C TRP A 162 -23.43 6.17 2.95
N GLY A 163 -24.00 7.38 3.06
CA GLY A 163 -25.47 7.57 3.21
C GLY A 163 -25.99 8.05 4.59
N PRO A 164 -25.69 7.39 5.74
CA PRO A 164 -26.36 7.67 7.02
C PRO A 164 -26.41 9.14 7.43
N ARG A 165 -27.64 9.61 7.73
CA ARG A 165 -28.09 11.01 7.70
C ARG A 165 -27.34 11.97 8.63
N VAL A 166 -26.91 11.51 9.81
CA VAL A 166 -26.30 12.35 10.86
C VAL A 166 -25.06 11.66 11.45
N GLN A 167 -23.96 12.40 11.55
CA GLN A 167 -22.64 11.90 11.96
C GLN A 167 -21.94 12.94 12.84
N LYS A 168 -21.95 12.73 14.17
CA LYS A 168 -21.50 13.69 15.22
C LYS A 168 -22.04 15.12 15.00
N GLY A 169 -23.34 15.22 14.69
CA GLY A 169 -24.05 16.50 14.49
C GLY A 169 -23.97 17.06 13.07
N ILE A 170 -22.92 16.73 12.30
CA ILE A 170 -22.87 16.99 10.85
C ILE A 170 -23.95 16.14 10.17
N ARG A 171 -24.62 16.66 9.13
CA ARG A 171 -25.76 16.00 8.47
C ARG A 171 -25.59 15.93 6.95
N VAL A 172 -26.23 14.95 6.31
CA VAL A 172 -26.11 14.66 4.85
C VAL A 172 -27.14 15.48 4.03
N ARG A 173 -28.37 15.54 4.52
CA ARG A 173 -29.27 16.70 4.41
C ARG A 173 -29.57 17.16 5.84
N GLY A 174 -30.14 18.35 6.02
CA GLY A 174 -30.22 19.02 7.33
C GLY A 174 -31.18 18.41 8.38
N GLU A 175 -31.85 17.30 8.09
CA GLU A 175 -33.12 16.92 8.73
C GLU A 175 -33.03 15.69 9.66
N ARG A 176 -34.17 15.37 10.29
CA ARG A 176 -34.39 14.24 11.22
C ARG A 176 -35.65 13.46 10.79
N ARG A 177 -35.95 12.33 11.43
CA ARG A 177 -37.30 11.72 11.42
C ARG A 177 -38.19 12.41 12.49
N PRO A 178 -39.49 12.62 12.26
CA PRO A 178 -40.44 12.94 13.32
C PRO A 178 -40.34 11.94 14.49
N GLY A 179 -40.46 12.44 15.72
CA GLY A 179 -40.26 11.67 16.96
C GLY A 179 -38.82 11.58 17.47
N GLU A 180 -37.82 12.03 16.71
CA GLU A 180 -36.44 12.13 17.21
C GLU A 180 -36.27 13.26 18.25
N LYS A 181 -36.17 12.89 19.55
CA LYS A 181 -35.91 13.84 20.65
C LYS A 181 -34.56 14.56 20.50
N ALA A 182 -34.53 15.82 20.91
CA ALA A 182 -33.29 16.58 21.07
C ALA A 182 -32.54 16.09 22.33
N PRO A 183 -31.20 16.05 22.31
CA PRO A 183 -30.40 16.03 23.53
C PRO A 183 -30.51 17.37 24.26
#